data_AF-A0A7V5EWN9-F1
#
_entry.id   AF-A0A7V5EWN9-F1
#
_cell.length_a   1.000
_cell.length_b   1.000
_cell.length_c   1.000
_cell.angle_alpha   90.00
_cell.angle_beta   90.00
_cell.angle_gamma   90.00
#
_symmetry.space_group_name_H-M   'P 1'
#
loop_
_entity.id
_entity.type
_entity.pdbx_description
1 polymer ?
#
loop_
_entity_poly.entity_id
_entity_poly.type
_entity_poly.pdbx_seq_one_letter_code
_entity_poly.pdbx_strand_id
1 'polypeptide(L)'
;GAANRRCYRAQCFATSRALAAALDVPPERTTTAFQSRMAGSRWIGPHTDRILEDLHARGVRRLAVLTPSFVADCLETLEEIGIRLRDQWVDLGGDDLLVVPCLNAAPRWVDVVAELVVPEPRLR
;
A
#
# COMPACT_ATOMS: atom_id res chain seq x y z
N GLY A 1 -0.16 -17.86 6.11
CA GLY A 1 0.06 -19.31 6.27
C GLY A 1 -0.56 -20.07 5.10
N ALA A 2 -0.35 -21.39 5.05
CA ALA A 2 -0.76 -22.24 3.92
C ALA A 2 -2.25 -22.09 3.55
N ALA A 3 -3.15 -21.97 4.53
CA ALA A 3 -4.59 -21.84 4.32
C ALA A 3 -5.00 -20.59 3.51
N ASN A 4 -4.23 -19.50 3.57
CA ASN A 4 -4.55 -18.23 2.94
C ASN A 4 -3.55 -17.83 1.84
N ARG A 5 -2.80 -18.80 1.29
CA ARG A 5 -1.69 -18.54 0.36
C ARG A 5 -2.11 -17.73 -0.87
N ARG A 6 -3.35 -17.86 -1.33
CA ARG A 6 -3.90 -17.16 -2.50
C ARG A 6 -4.89 -16.03 -2.15
N CYS A 7 -5.08 -15.74 -0.87
CA CYS A 7 -6.01 -14.71 -0.44
C CYS A 7 -5.36 -13.33 -0.56
N TYR A 8 -5.87 -12.49 -1.48
CA TYR A 8 -5.37 -11.14 -1.69
C TYR A 8 -5.31 -10.31 -0.41
N ARG A 9 -6.40 -10.30 0.38
CA ARG A 9 -6.45 -9.59 1.67
C ARG A 9 -5.33 -10.03 2.60
N ALA A 10 -5.15 -11.34 2.75
CA ALA A 10 -4.14 -11.89 3.65
C ALA A 10 -2.72 -11.52 3.19
N GLN A 11 -2.47 -11.53 1.88
CA GLN A 11 -1.19 -11.12 1.30
C GLN A 11 -0.94 -9.62 1.49
N CYS A 12 -1.94 -8.76 1.34
CA CYS A 12 -1.82 -7.33 1.61
C CYS A 12 -1.37 -7.08 3.05
N PHE A 13 -2.08 -7.65 4.03
CA PHE A 13 -1.71 -7.49 5.44
C PHE A 13 -0.32 -8.10 5.75
N ALA A 14 0.04 -9.22 5.13
CA ALA A 14 1.37 -9.81 5.30
C ALA A 14 2.47 -8.89 4.74
N THR A 15 2.25 -8.32 3.56
CA THR A 15 3.19 -7.39 2.90
C THR A 15 3.33 -6.11 3.71
N SER A 16 2.24 -5.51 4.18
CA SER A 16 2.30 -4.32 5.05
C SER A 16 3.11 -4.55 6.32
N ARG A 17 2.95 -5.70 6.98
CA ARG A 17 3.74 -6.05 8.17
C ARG A 17 5.22 -6.24 7.84
N ALA A 18 5.53 -6.89 6.71
CA ALA A 18 6.91 -7.11 6.28
C ALA A 18 7.61 -5.78 5.94
N LEU A 19 6.91 -4.88 5.24
CA LEU A 19 7.41 -3.54 4.93
C LEU A 19 7.63 -2.72 6.21
N ALA A 20 6.66 -2.70 7.13
CA ALA A 20 6.80 -2.00 8.39
C ALA A 20 7.99 -2.51 9.20
N ALA A 21 8.16 -3.83 9.31
CA ALA A 21 9.31 -4.44 9.98
C ALA A 21 10.65 -4.09 9.30
N ALA A 22 10.71 -4.11 7.97
CA ALA A 22 11.93 -3.76 7.23
C ALA A 22 12.30 -2.27 7.35
N LEU A 23 11.31 -1.40 7.59
CA LEU A 23 11.49 0.04 7.76
C LEU A 23 11.57 0.49 9.23
N ASP A 24 11.57 -0.46 10.17
CA ASP A 24 11.54 -0.19 11.62
C ASP A 24 10.36 0.72 12.04
N VAL A 25 9.20 0.54 11.39
CA VAL A 25 7.97 1.27 11.70
C VAL A 25 7.10 0.42 12.64
N PRO A 26 6.75 0.93 13.83
CA PRO A 26 5.98 0.16 14.79
C PRO A 26 4.54 -0.08 14.33
N PRO A 27 3.89 -1.18 14.75
CA PRO A 27 2.53 -1.52 14.31
C PRO A 27 1.48 -0.42 14.57
N GLU A 28 1.63 0.34 15.65
CA GLU A 28 0.70 1.41 16.06
C GLU A 28 0.72 2.59 15.08
N ARG A 29 1.82 2.73 14.32
CA ARG A 29 2.02 3.73 13.27
C ARG A 29 1.84 3.14 11.86
N THR A 30 1.40 1.89 11.75
CA THR A 30 1.15 1.22 10.47
C THR A 30 -0.35 1.07 10.25
N THR A 31 -0.82 1.45 9.07
CA THR A 31 -2.23 1.27 8.68
C THR A 31 -2.31 0.62 7.30
N THR A 32 -3.23 -0.32 7.12
CA THR A 32 -3.52 -0.96 5.82
C THR A 32 -4.97 -0.68 5.45
N ALA A 33 -5.17 -0.08 4.29
CA ALA A 33 -6.48 0.24 3.73
C ALA A 33 -6.55 -0.17 2.25
N PHE A 34 -7.75 -0.16 1.70
CA PHE A 34 -8.07 -0.62 0.35
C PHE A 34 -8.80 0.49 -0.41
N GLN A 35 -8.39 0.71 -1.66
CA GLN A 35 -8.92 1.78 -2.50
C GLN A 35 -9.73 1.26 -3.71
N SER A 36 -10.15 2.20 -4.55
CA SER A 36 -10.77 1.95 -5.87
C SER A 36 -12.01 1.04 -5.80
N ARG A 37 -12.94 1.39 -4.89
CA ARG A 37 -14.25 0.73 -4.78
C ARG A 37 -15.27 1.36 -5.71
N MET A 38 -16.17 0.55 -6.26
CA MET A 38 -17.33 1.04 -7.00
C MET A 38 -18.55 1.19 -6.09
N ALA A 39 -19.38 2.19 -6.37
CA ALA A 39 -20.64 2.40 -5.65
C ALA A 39 -21.60 1.20 -5.82
N GLY A 40 -22.40 0.94 -4.80
CA GLY A 40 -23.48 -0.06 -4.87
C GLY A 40 -23.10 -1.51 -4.57
N SER A 41 -21.88 -1.80 -4.09
CA SER A 41 -21.47 -3.16 -3.68
C SER A 41 -20.62 -3.15 -2.41
N ARG A 42 -20.58 -4.29 -1.70
CA ARG A 42 -19.70 -4.48 -0.53
C ARG A 42 -18.30 -4.83 -1.02
N TRP A 43 -17.35 -3.93 -0.79
CA TRP A 43 -15.94 -4.12 -1.11
C TRP A 43 -15.12 -4.45 0.13
N ILE A 44 -13.91 -4.96 -0.10
CA ILE A 44 -12.92 -5.17 0.94
C ILE A 44 -12.57 -3.84 1.62
N GLY A 45 -12.52 -3.86 2.95
CA GLY A 45 -12.15 -2.72 3.78
C GLY A 45 -11.01 -3.03 4.75
N PRO A 46 -10.51 -2.00 5.47
CA PRO A 46 -11.06 -0.63 5.53
C PRO A 46 -10.77 0.21 4.28
N HIS A 47 -11.59 1.23 3.99
CA HIS A 47 -11.45 2.03 2.76
C HIS A 47 -10.51 3.22 2.95
N THR A 48 -9.61 3.46 1.99
CA THR A 48 -8.56 4.49 2.10
C THR A 48 -9.13 5.89 2.33
N ASP A 49 -10.20 6.27 1.63
CA ASP A 49 -10.89 7.56 1.77
C ASP A 49 -11.47 7.77 3.18
N ARG A 50 -11.86 6.70 3.87
CA ARG A 50 -12.49 6.77 5.20
C ARG A 50 -11.49 6.75 6.34
N ILE A 51 -10.34 6.15 6.12
CA ILE A 51 -9.30 6.03 7.15
C ILE A 51 -8.64 7.37 7.48
N LEU A 52 -8.64 8.33 6.55
CA LEU A 52 -8.04 9.64 6.81
C LEU A 52 -8.70 10.35 8.01
N GLU A 53 -10.03 10.34 8.10
CA GLU A 53 -10.76 10.95 9.21
C GLU A 53 -10.34 10.33 10.56
N ASP A 54 -10.28 9.00 10.63
CA ASP A 54 -9.84 8.25 11.83
C ASP A 54 -8.40 8.59 12.23
N LEU A 55 -7.49 8.66 11.24
CA LEU A 55 -6.08 9.00 11.48
C LEU A 55 -5.94 10.45 11.99
N HIS A 56 -6.65 11.39 11.37
CA HIS A 56 -6.64 12.79 11.79
C HIS A 56 -7.20 12.94 13.21
N ALA A 57 -8.31 12.27 13.52
CA ALA A 57 -8.92 12.29 14.85
C ALA A 57 -8.00 11.70 15.93
N ARG A 58 -7.13 10.75 15.57
CA ARG A 58 -6.08 10.19 16.44
C ARG A 58 -4.86 11.11 16.61
N GLY A 59 -4.89 12.32 16.06
CA GLY A 59 -3.80 13.30 16.15
C GLY A 59 -2.68 13.07 15.14
N VAL A 60 -2.86 12.19 14.15
CA VAL A 60 -1.90 12.09 13.03
C VAL A 60 -2.01 13.35 12.18
N ARG A 61 -0.87 13.89 11.79
CA ARG A 61 -0.77 15.11 10.97
C ARG A 61 0.04 14.92 9.70
N ARG A 62 0.97 13.96 9.70
CA ARG A 62 1.81 13.64 8.53
C ARG A 62 1.66 12.16 8.17
N LEU A 63 1.48 11.88 6.89
CA LEU A 63 1.32 10.54 6.34
C LEU A 63 2.40 10.24 5.30
N ALA A 64 2.83 8.99 5.24
CA ALA A 64 3.51 8.42 4.08
C ALA A 64 2.67 7.24 3.58
N VAL A 65 2.29 7.28 2.30
CA VAL A 65 1.40 6.31 1.66
C VAL A 65 2.20 5.48 0.67
N LEU A 66 2.12 4.16 0.80
CA LEU A 66 2.70 3.18 -0.11
C LEU A 66 1.57 2.38 -0.76
N THR A 67 1.72 2.03 -2.05
CA THR A 67 0.75 1.23 -2.81
C THR A 67 1.35 -0.11 -3.27
N PRO A 68 1.74 -1.01 -2.35
CA PRO A 68 2.56 -2.19 -2.67
C PRO A 68 1.86 -3.26 -3.52
N SER A 69 0.54 -3.13 -3.74
CA SER A 69 -0.20 -3.98 -4.68
C SER A 69 0.04 -3.60 -6.14
N PHE A 70 0.69 -2.46 -6.41
CA PHE A 70 1.14 -2.03 -7.73
C PHE A 70 2.67 -1.92 -7.75
N VAL A 71 3.28 -2.37 -8.84
CA VAL A 71 4.75 -2.31 -9.02
C VAL A 71 5.18 -1.14 -9.90
N ALA A 72 4.26 -0.54 -10.64
CA ALA A 72 4.47 0.62 -11.48
C ALA A 72 3.37 1.64 -11.23
N ASP A 73 3.69 2.92 -11.40
CA ASP A 73 2.71 3.99 -11.24
C ASP A 73 1.62 3.89 -12.31
N CYS A 74 0.39 4.15 -11.89
CA CYS A 74 -0.81 4.07 -12.71
C CYS A 74 -1.81 5.15 -12.31
N LEU A 75 -3.01 5.13 -12.89
CA LEU A 75 -4.05 6.10 -12.58
C LEU A 75 -4.36 6.10 -11.07
N GLU A 76 -4.47 4.91 -10.49
CA GLU A 76 -4.81 4.74 -9.09
C GLU A 76 -3.71 5.25 -8.14
N THR A 77 -2.44 5.27 -8.54
CA THR A 77 -1.35 5.78 -7.68
C THR A 77 -1.12 7.28 -7.88
N LEU A 78 -1.16 7.76 -9.12
CA LEU A 78 -0.86 9.15 -9.47
C LEU A 78 -2.05 10.08 -9.21
N GLU A 79 -3.25 9.66 -9.59
CA GLU A 79 -4.45 10.50 -9.52
C GLU A 79 -5.21 10.27 -8.21
N GLU A 80 -5.66 9.03 -7.95
CA GLU A 80 -6.51 8.75 -6.79
C GLU A 80 -5.76 9.00 -5.48
N ILE A 81 -4.50 8.55 -5.37
CA ILE A 81 -3.67 8.74 -4.18
C ILE A 81 -2.86 10.05 -4.25
N GLY A 82 -2.16 10.30 -5.37
CA GLY A 82 -1.25 11.43 -5.52
C GLY A 82 -1.91 12.81 -5.45
N ILE A 83 -3.13 12.92 -5.97
CA ILE A 83 -3.89 14.17 -6.04
C ILE A 83 -5.07 14.11 -5.08
N ARG A 84 -6.05 13.23 -5.33
CA ARG A 84 -7.33 13.27 -4.60
C ARG A 84 -7.21 12.95 -3.11
N LEU A 85 -6.47 11.91 -2.75
CA LEU A 85 -6.27 11.56 -1.34
C LEU A 85 -5.43 12.62 -0.61
N ARG A 86 -4.45 13.22 -1.30
CA ARG A 86 -3.67 14.35 -0.79
C ARG A 86 -4.57 15.55 -0.52
N ASP A 87 -5.39 15.94 -1.47
CA ASP A 87 -6.31 17.07 -1.34
C ASP A 87 -7.28 16.82 -0.17
N GLN A 88 -7.84 15.61 -0.07
CA GLN A 88 -8.68 15.21 1.06
C GLN A 88 -7.95 15.32 2.41
N TRP A 89 -6.67 14.94 2.48
CA TRP A 89 -5.89 15.05 3.72
C TRP A 89 -5.67 16.50 4.15
N VAL A 90 -5.38 17.38 3.18
CA VAL A 90 -5.21 18.82 3.43
C VAL A 90 -6.54 19.45 3.85
N ASP A 91 -7.65 19.09 3.20
CA ASP A 91 -8.99 19.57 3.55
C ASP A 91 -9.41 19.15 4.97
N LEU A 92 -8.96 17.98 5.44
CA LEU A 92 -9.13 17.53 6.82
C LEU A 92 -8.22 18.27 7.82
N GLY A 93 -7.33 19.15 7.38
CA GLY A 93 -6.37 19.87 8.22
C GLY A 93 -5.11 19.06 8.55
N GLY A 94 -4.75 18.08 7.72
CA GLY A 94 -3.46 17.41 7.77
C GLY A 94 -2.32 18.30 7.26
N ASP A 95 -1.11 18.10 7.79
CA ASP A 95 0.06 18.93 7.44
C ASP A 95 0.70 18.49 6.12
N ASP A 96 0.90 17.17 5.94
CA ASP A 96 1.56 16.61 4.76
C ASP A 96 1.15 15.15 4.50
N LEU A 97 1.10 14.78 3.22
CA LEU A 97 0.90 13.41 2.75
C LEU A 97 1.95 13.12 1.68
N LEU A 98 2.95 12.32 2.01
CA LEU A 98 3.94 11.84 1.06
C LEU A 98 3.40 10.59 0.35
N VAL A 99 3.38 10.60 -0.98
CA VAL A 99 3.13 9.38 -1.76
C VAL A 99 4.48 8.83 -2.19
N VAL A 100 4.79 7.62 -1.76
CA VAL A 100 6.03 6.93 -2.16
C VAL A 100 5.80 6.37 -3.57
N PRO A 101 6.66 6.71 -4.55
CA PRO A 101 6.53 6.17 -5.91
C PRO A 101 6.56 4.64 -5.92
N CYS A 102 5.87 4.05 -6.90
CA CYS A 102 6.02 2.62 -7.14
C CYS A 102 7.46 2.25 -7.53
N LEU A 103 7.77 0.95 -7.54
CA LEU A 103 9.10 0.46 -7.91
C LEU A 103 9.49 0.88 -9.34
N ASN A 104 8.53 0.99 -10.25
CA ASN A 104 8.72 1.39 -11.64
C ASN A 104 9.86 0.57 -12.29
N ALA A 105 10.83 1.25 -12.91
CA ALA A 105 12.00 0.63 -13.52
C ALA A 105 13.24 0.67 -12.59
N ALA A 106 13.05 0.68 -11.27
CA ALA A 106 14.17 0.65 -10.33
C ALA A 106 15.07 -0.55 -10.63
N PRO A 107 16.40 -0.38 -10.78
CA PRO A 107 17.30 -1.47 -11.17
C PRO A 107 17.17 -2.72 -10.29
N ARG A 108 17.11 -2.52 -8.97
CA ARG A 108 16.92 -3.60 -8.00
C ARG A 108 15.62 -4.39 -8.21
N TRP A 109 14.54 -3.72 -8.65
CA TRP A 109 13.28 -4.42 -8.93
C TRP A 109 13.39 -5.28 -10.21
N VAL A 110 14.08 -4.78 -11.24
CA VAL A 110 14.37 -5.54 -12.45
C VAL A 110 15.17 -6.80 -12.11
N ASP A 111 16.21 -6.66 -11.26
CA ASP A 111 17.02 -7.79 -10.80
C ASP A 111 16.18 -8.83 -10.05
N VAL A 112 15.31 -8.38 -9.13
CA VAL A 112 14.40 -9.29 -8.39
C VAL A 112 13.46 -10.04 -9.33
N VAL A 113 12.87 -9.37 -10.33
CA VAL A 113 12.01 -10.05 -11.31
C VAL A 113 12.81 -11.07 -12.13
N ALA A 114 14.04 -10.73 -12.54
CA ALA A 114 14.91 -11.64 -13.25
C ALA A 114 15.23 -12.88 -12.40
N GLU A 115 15.53 -12.72 -11.11
CA GLU A 115 15.75 -13.83 -10.18
C GLU A 115 14.51 -14.70 -9.99
N LEU A 116 13.32 -14.10 -9.89
CA LEU A 116 12.05 -14.82 -9.67
C LEU A 116 11.66 -15.75 -10.82
N VAL A 117 12.12 -15.49 -12.04
CA VAL A 117 11.82 -16.32 -13.22
C VAL A 117 12.88 -17.40 -13.47
N VAL A 118 14.02 -17.38 -12.78
CA VAL A 118 15.01 -18.45 -12.87
C VAL A 118 14.42 -19.70 -12.21
N PRO A 119 14.30 -20.84 -12.93
CA PRO A 119 13.85 -22.08 -12.32
C PRO A 119 14.80 -22.49 -11.19
N GLU A 120 14.27 -22.92 -10.04
CA GLU A 120 15.11 -23.60 -9.05
C GLU A 120 15.84 -24.77 -9.74
N PRO A 121 17.14 -24.97 -9.45
CA PRO A 121 17.85 -26.15 -9.93
C PRO A 121 17.08 -27.37 -9.45
N ARG A 122 16.53 -28.15 -10.40
CA ARG A 122 15.96 -29.45 -10.05
C ARG A 122 17.10 -30.28 -9.50
N LEU A 123 17.12 -30.51 -8.18
CA LEU A 123 17.92 -31.56 -7.56
C LEU A 123 17.64 -32.85 -8.35
N ARG A 124 18.66 -33.32 -9.07
CA ARG A 124 18.65 -34.63 -9.72
C ARG A 124 19.01 -35.70 -8.71
#